data_AF-Q1YXL1-F1
#
_entry.id   AF-Q1YXL1-F1
#
_cell.length_a   1.000
_cell.length_b   1.000
_cell.length_c   1.000
_cell.angle_alpha   90.00
_cell.angle_beta   90.00
_cell.angle_gamma   90.00
#
_symmetry.space_group_name_H-M   'P 1'
#
loop_
_entity.id
_entity.type
_entity.pdbx_description
1 polymer ?
#
loop_
_entity_poly.entity_id
_entity_poly.type
_entity_poly.pdbx_seq_one_letter_code
_entity_poly.pdbx_strand_id
1 'polypeptide(L)' 'MARFFRRRKFCRFTAEDVQEIDYKDVVTLKNYITEAGKIVPSRITGTRAKYQRQLARAIKRSRYLALLPYTDKHL' A
#
# COMPACT_ATOMS: atom_id res chain seq x y z
N MET A 1 -23.03 -25.97 -0.32
CA MET A 1 -22.38 -24.65 -0.49
C MET A 1 -20.97 -24.70 0.09
N ALA A 2 -19.95 -24.77 -0.76
CA ALA A 2 -18.57 -24.81 -0.28
C ALA A 2 -18.27 -23.51 0.50
N ARG A 3 -18.01 -23.64 1.81
CA ARG A 3 -17.44 -22.54 2.60
C ARG A 3 -16.05 -22.28 2.03
N PHE A 4 -15.92 -21.28 1.17
CA PHE A 4 -14.63 -20.78 0.75
C PHE A 4 -13.88 -20.29 2.00
N PHE A 5 -13.04 -21.15 2.57
CA PHE A 5 -12.09 -20.76 3.60
C PHE A 5 -11.09 -19.78 2.96
N ARG A 6 -11.43 -18.49 2.96
CA ARG A 6 -10.47 -17.45 2.60
C ARG A 6 -9.38 -17.45 3.66
N ARG A 7 -8.18 -17.89 3.25
CA ARG A 7 -6.96 -17.80 4.05
C ARG A 7 -6.86 -16.38 4.61
N ARG A 8 -6.79 -16.23 5.94
CA ARG A 8 -6.64 -14.92 6.58
C ARG A 8 -5.34 -14.29 6.05
N LYS A 9 -5.46 -13.16 5.36
CA LYS A 9 -4.30 -12.40 4.90
C LYS A 9 -3.63 -11.77 6.12
N PHE A 10 -2.31 -11.92 6.21
CA PHE A 10 -1.53 -11.31 7.29
C PHE A 10 -0.97 -9.96 6.84
N CYS A 11 -0.79 -9.05 7.79
CA CYS A 11 -0.20 -7.74 7.52
C CYS A 11 1.32 -7.86 7.60
N ARG A 12 2.03 -7.67 6.47
CA ARG A 12 3.51 -7.70 6.43
C ARG A 12 4.15 -6.72 7.40
N PHE A 13 3.67 -5.48 7.45
CA PHE A 13 4.20 -4.46 8.38
C PHE A 13 4.12 -4.84 9.86
N THR A 14 3.19 -5.74 10.21
CA THR A 14 3.07 -6.25 11.59
C THR A 14 4.01 -7.41 11.83
N ALA A 15 4.26 -8.25 10.82
CA ALA A 15 5.21 -9.34 10.91
C ALA A 15 6.67 -8.85 10.92
N GLU A 16 6.95 -7.78 10.18
CA GLU A 16 8.27 -7.13 10.07
C GLU A 16 8.50 -6.07 11.18
N ASP A 17 7.60 -5.95 12.15
CA ASP A 17 7.60 -4.97 13.26
C ASP A 17 7.95 -3.52 12.83
N VAL A 18 7.38 -3.10 11.70
CA VAL A 18 7.62 -1.77 11.15
C VAL A 18 6.90 -0.73 12.01
N GLN A 19 7.64 0.25 12.52
CA GLN A 19 7.08 1.33 13.33
C GLN A 19 6.43 2.45 12.50
N GLU A 20 7.10 2.86 11.43
CA GLU A 20 6.62 3.91 10.53
C GLU A 20 6.95 3.58 9.07
N ILE A 21 6.06 3.99 8.16
CA ILE A 21 6.21 3.83 6.71
C ILE A 21 6.65 5.18 6.14
N ASP A 22 7.91 5.27 5.71
CA ASP A 22 8.46 6.49 5.11
C ASP A 22 7.94 6.68 3.67
N TYR A 23 7.78 7.94 3.25
CA TYR A 23 7.46 8.29 1.88
C TYR A 23 8.68 8.17 0.94
N LYS A 24 9.89 8.12 1.50
CA LYS A 24 11.13 7.94 0.74
C LYS A 24 11.32 6.51 0.22
N ASP A 25 10.66 5.52 0.83
CA ASP A 25 10.80 4.10 0.47
C ASP A 25 9.94 3.73 -0.74
N VAL A 26 10.30 4.27 -1.91
CA VAL A 26 9.53 4.12 -3.15
C VAL A 26 9.35 2.65 -3.54
N VAL A 27 10.35 1.79 -3.28
CA VAL A 27 10.31 0.35 -3.57
C VAL A 27 9.17 -0.33 -2.81
N THR A 28 9.04 -0.01 -1.52
CA THR A 28 7.98 -0.57 -0.66
C THR A 28 6.63 -0.03 -1.11
N LEU A 29 6.51 1.29 -1.31
CA LEU A 29 5.25 1.93 -1.68
C LEU A 29 4.73 1.50 -3.06
N LYS A 30 5.63 1.17 -4.01
CA LYS A 30 5.28 0.69 -5.34
C LYS A 30 4.47 -0.61 -5.29
N ASN A 31 4.73 -1.47 -4.30
CA ASN A 31 3.98 -2.72 -4.10
C ASN A 31 2.53 -2.50 -3.62
N TYR A 32 2.20 -1.29 -3.14
CA TYR A 32 0.88 -0.93 -2.62
C TYR A 32 0.12 0.04 -3.53
N ILE A 33 0.60 0.25 -4.75
CA ILE A 33 -0.12 0.94 -5.82
C ILE A 33 -0.42 -0.02 -6.98
N THR A 34 -1.48 0.26 -7.71
CA THR A 34 -1.79 -0.42 -8.97
C THR A 34 -0.91 0.12 -10.08
N GLU A 35 -0.88 -0.56 -11.23
CA GLU A 35 -0.23 -0.08 -12.45
C GLU A 35 -0.73 1.32 -12.86
N ALA A 36 -2.04 1.56 -12.74
CA ALA A 36 -2.65 2.88 -12.98
C ALA A 36 -2.35 3.95 -11.91
N GLY A 37 -1.47 3.67 -10.93
CA GLY A 37 -1.14 4.61 -9.86
C GLY A 37 -2.22 4.78 -8.79
N LYS A 38 -3.21 3.90 -8.65
CA LYS A 38 -4.22 3.95 -7.56
C LYS A 38 -3.72 3.21 -6.32
N ILE A 39 -4.12 3.63 -5.13
CA ILE A 39 -3.72 2.94 -3.87
C ILE A 39 -4.51 1.63 -3.76
N VAL A 40 -3.82 0.52 -3.50
CA VAL A 40 -4.45 -0.79 -3.34
C VAL A 40 -5.23 -0.85 -2.02
N PRO A 41 -6.52 -1.27 -2.03
CA PRO A 41 -7.31 -1.39 -0.81
C PRO A 41 -6.79 -2.46 0.16
N SER A 42 -6.99 -2.23 1.47
CA SER A 42 -6.58 -3.15 2.54
C SER A 42 -7.17 -4.56 2.43
N ARG A 43 -8.35 -4.72 1.81
CA ARG A 43 -8.95 -6.05 1.55
C ARG A 43 -8.13 -6.94 0.61
N ILE A 44 -7.29 -6.33 -0.23
CA ILE A 44 -6.43 -7.04 -1.17
C ILE A 44 -5.08 -7.33 -0.52
N THR A 45 -4.49 -6.34 0.16
CA THR A 45 -3.15 -6.44 0.76
C THR A 45 -3.13 -7.11 2.13
N GLY A 46 -4.25 -7.14 2.86
CA GLY A 46 -4.30 -7.66 4.23
C GLY A 46 -3.66 -6.74 5.27
N THR A 47 -3.40 -5.48 4.94
CA THR A 47 -2.81 -4.50 5.86
C THR A 47 -3.80 -4.09 6.95
N ARG A 48 -3.31 -3.93 8.19
CA ARG A 48 -4.13 -3.40 9.29
C ARG A 48 -4.51 -1.95 9.00
N ALA A 49 -5.64 -1.50 9.55
CA ALA A 49 -6.17 -0.15 9.32
C ALA A 49 -5.19 0.98 9.70
N LYS A 50 -4.40 0.81 10.78
CA LYS A 50 -3.34 1.76 11.18
C LYS A 50 -2.31 1.94 10.07
N TYR A 51 -1.72 0.83 9.62
CA TYR A 51 -0.71 0.84 8.56
C TYR A 51 -1.28 1.31 7.23
N GLN A 52 -2.53 0.96 6.89
CA GLN A 52 -3.16 1.45 5.65
C GLN A 52 -3.28 2.98 5.62
N ARG A 53 -3.61 3.61 6.76
CA ARG A 53 -3.66 5.08 6.86
C ARG A 53 -2.27 5.71 6.71
N GLN A 54 -1.25 5.11 7.33
CA GLN A 54 0.13 5.55 7.19
C GLN A 54 0.61 5.41 5.74
N LEU A 55 0.39 4.25 5.10
CA LEU A 55 0.66 4.00 3.69
C LEU A 55 0.02 5.05 2.79
N ALA A 56 -1.27 5.33 3.00
CA ALA A 56 -1.97 6.33 2.19
C ALA A 56 -1.36 7.73 2.35
N ARG A 57 -0.90 8.09 3.55
CA ARG A 57 -0.21 9.37 3.80
C ARG A 57 1.16 9.40 3.12
N ALA A 58 1.94 8.33 3.24
CA ALA A 58 3.26 8.19 2.63
C ALA A 58 3.19 8.24 1.10
N ILE A 59 2.25 7.50 0.48
CA ILE A 59 2.03 7.52 -0.97
C ILE A 59 1.66 8.93 -1.45
N LYS A 60 0.74 9.61 -0.75
CA LYS A 60 0.36 10.99 -1.12
C LYS A 60 1.55 11.96 -1.05
N ARG A 61 2.36 11.90 0.01
CA ARG A 61 3.61 12.69 0.14
C ARG A 61 4.58 12.41 -1.00
N SER A 62 4.78 11.13 -1.33
CA SER A 62 5.67 10.71 -2.42
C SER A 62 5.23 11.27 -3.77
N ARG A 63 3.91 11.34 -4.01
CA ARG A 63 3.35 11.91 -5.24
C ARG A 63 3.56 13.41 -5.36
N TYR A 64 3.42 14.16 -4.26
CA TYR A 64 3.71 15.60 -4.26
C TYR A 64 5.18 15.90 -4.58
N LEU A 65 6.09 14.97 -4.28
CA LEU A 65 7.52 15.07 -4.56
C LEU A 65 7.92 14.41 -5.89
N ALA A 66 6.96 14.02 -6.73
CA ALA A 66 7.18 13.33 -8.00
C ALA A 66 7.95 11.99 -7.91
N LEU A 67 8.07 11.39 -6.71
CA LEU A 67 8.66 10.06 -6.51
C LEU A 67 7.74 8.93 -6.99
N LEU A 68 6.43 9.17 -6.96
CA LEU A 68 5.41 8.25 -7.46
C LEU A 68 4.44 8.96 -8.39
N PRO A 69 3.97 8.29 -9.47
CA PRO A 69 3.02 8.87 -10.38
C PRO A 69 1.58 8.89 -9.80
N TYR A 70 0.79 9.90 -10.17
CA TYR A 70 -0.67 9.91 -9.96
C TYR A 70 -1.44 8.99 -10.94
N THR A 71 -0.99 8.89 -12.18
CA THR A 71 -1.57 8.08 -13.26
C THR A 71 -0.45 7.44 -14.09
N ASP A 72 -0.77 6.39 -14.81
CA ASP A 72 0.01 5.80 -15.89
C ASP A 72 0.16 6.72 -17.12
N LYS A 73 -0.63 7.80 -17.23
CA LYS A 73 -0.67 8.71 -18.39
C LYS A 73 -0.13 10.10 -18.09
N HIS A 74 1.14 10.20 -17.72
CA HIS A 74 1.82 11.50 -17.49
C HIS A 74 2.47 12.10 -18.75
N LEU A 75 2.03 11.67 -19.94
CA LEU A 75 2.51 12.20 -21.23
C LEU A 75 1.99 13.62 -21.48
#